data_AF-A0A3M1AML9-F1
#
_entry.id   AF-A0A3M1AML9-F1
#
_cell.length_a   1.000
_cell.length_b   1.000
_cell.length_c   1.000
_cell.angle_alpha   90.00
_cell.angle_beta   90.00
_cell.angle_gamma   90.00
#
_symmetry.space_group_name_H-M   'P 1'
#
loop_
_entity.id
_entity.type
_entity.pdbx_description
1 polymer ?
#
loop_
_entity_poly.entity_id
_entity_poly.type
_entity_poly.pdbx_seq_one_letter_code
_entity_poly.pdbx_strand_id
1 'polypeptide(L)'
;MKMNMPLTILALCLNLAVFTACNKKEILEPQKPALPVLSDPIPYEALGSGTIVFERIGPAPGEYSGCYVIDINQRKTRALDLGNCASYRVSPDGEWIVFSKYSGLATEWDIYKTDISGNHLQILTTLKGFERCPSWSPDGTRIFFWLEGENPPRLYAQSPVPEASDLQKIRDLTYFSAGNQILLLPSGAVTVAGSGAIAFVTYEGLYLIKPPNFELELRVPASQGIAYESPVFSANGQEIAYCSVHRDSLEHYQKIDLMQVDVAGGEPVLLASFPVSGSKEWADAPKRNSIYLARSPDGSKFLFNLPEGDFVSHLYIMNADGTGLTQVTSAPGVTDRCASWGR
;
A
#
# COMPACT_ATOMS: atom_id res chain seq x y z
N MET A 1 67.73 -50.87 18.57
CA MET A 1 67.05 -52.02 19.20
C MET A 1 65.58 -51.98 18.76
N LYS A 2 65.17 -52.93 17.91
CA LYS A 2 63.80 -53.37 17.52
C LYS A 2 62.79 -52.29 17.04
N MET A 3 62.42 -52.19 15.76
CA MET A 3 61.56 -53.07 14.91
C MET A 3 60.08 -52.63 14.84
N ASN A 4 59.63 -52.42 13.59
CA ASN A 4 58.33 -52.80 13.00
C ASN A 4 57.06 -51.92 13.11
N MET A 5 56.66 -51.36 11.94
CA MET A 5 55.28 -51.29 11.41
C MET A 5 54.77 -52.72 11.06
N PRO A 6 53.45 -53.07 10.94
CA PRO A 6 52.52 -52.52 9.92
C PRO A 6 50.96 -52.62 10.13
N LEU A 7 50.18 -52.10 9.16
CA LEU A 7 48.82 -52.50 8.64
C LEU A 7 47.62 -52.59 9.67
N THR A 8 46.35 -52.20 9.47
CA THR A 8 45.43 -52.15 8.31
C THR A 8 44.06 -51.53 8.74
N ILE A 9 43.47 -50.66 7.89
CA ILE A 9 42.08 -50.58 7.35
C ILE A 9 40.78 -50.61 8.22
N LEU A 10 39.85 -49.71 7.83
CA LEU A 10 38.35 -49.69 7.81
C LEU A 10 37.74 -48.62 8.76
N ALA A 11 36.82 -47.70 8.42
CA ALA A 11 35.92 -47.35 7.31
C ALA A 11 35.75 -45.80 7.38
N LEU A 12 35.16 -45.02 6.47
CA LEU A 12 34.07 -45.16 5.52
C LEU A 12 34.18 -43.92 4.60
N CYS A 13 34.17 -44.10 3.28
CA CYS A 13 34.08 -42.97 2.36
C CYS A 13 32.67 -42.36 2.45
N LEU A 14 32.54 -41.18 3.05
CA LEU A 14 31.38 -40.31 2.80
C LEU A 14 31.86 -39.19 1.88
N ASN A 15 31.33 -39.18 0.65
CA ASN A 15 31.49 -38.08 -0.29
C ASN A 15 30.96 -36.80 0.34
N LEU A 16 31.86 -35.92 0.81
CA LEU A 16 31.50 -34.54 1.10
C LEU A 16 31.45 -33.80 -0.24
N ALA A 17 30.25 -33.61 -0.76
CA ALA A 17 29.99 -32.54 -1.72
C ALA A 17 30.35 -31.22 -1.02
N VAL A 18 31.34 -30.52 -1.55
CA VAL A 18 31.67 -29.16 -1.13
C VAL A 18 30.50 -28.27 -1.56
N PHE A 19 29.53 -28.07 -0.68
CA PHE A 19 28.64 -26.92 -0.78
C PHE A 19 29.47 -25.70 -0.38
N THR A 20 29.87 -24.91 -1.37
CA THR A 20 30.36 -23.56 -1.16
C THR A 20 29.19 -22.74 -0.59
N ALA A 21 29.08 -22.68 0.73
CA ALA A 21 28.21 -21.73 1.39
C ALA A 21 28.72 -20.32 1.04
N CYS A 22 28.00 -19.64 0.16
CA CYS A 22 28.23 -18.23 -0.12
C CYS A 22 27.74 -17.45 1.11
N ASN A 23 28.62 -17.28 2.10
CA ASN A 23 28.37 -16.46 3.28
C ASN A 23 28.13 -15.01 2.81
N LYS A 24 26.86 -14.62 2.73
CA LYS A 24 26.45 -13.22 2.59
C LYS A 24 26.92 -12.50 3.86
N LYS A 25 27.85 -11.56 3.73
CA LYS A 25 28.08 -10.57 4.78
C LYS A 25 26.78 -9.79 4.93
N GLU A 26 26.14 -9.89 6.10
CA GLU A 26 25.17 -8.89 6.54
C GLU A 26 25.84 -7.52 6.41
N ILE A 27 25.35 -6.72 5.46
CA ILE A 27 25.57 -5.28 5.52
C ILE A 27 24.66 -4.84 6.65
N LEU A 28 25.24 -4.54 7.82
CA LEU A 28 24.53 -3.90 8.92
C LEU A 28 23.94 -2.59 8.37
N GLU A 29 22.64 -2.57 8.12
CA GLU A 29 21.95 -1.32 7.85
C GLU A 29 22.20 -0.39 9.06
N PRO A 30 22.51 0.89 8.84
CA PRO A 30 22.66 1.84 9.95
C PRO A 30 21.39 1.77 10.80
N GLN A 31 21.53 1.63 12.12
CA GLN A 31 20.39 1.58 13.02
C GLN A 31 19.54 2.84 12.83
N LYS A 32 18.33 2.64 12.30
CA LYS A 32 17.33 3.70 12.16
C LYS A 32 16.95 4.18 13.57
N PRO A 33 16.79 5.49 13.79
CA PRO A 33 16.32 5.99 15.07
C PRO A 33 14.95 5.38 15.40
N ALA A 34 14.72 5.13 16.68
CA ALA A 34 13.44 4.60 17.16
C ALA A 34 12.28 5.52 16.73
N LEU A 35 11.16 4.92 16.35
CA LEU A 35 9.97 5.67 15.97
C LEU A 35 9.44 6.45 17.18
N PRO A 36 9.17 7.77 17.04
CA PRO A 36 8.53 8.54 18.09
C PRO A 36 7.16 8.00 18.47
N VAL A 37 6.72 8.30 19.70
CA VAL A 37 5.34 8.05 20.12
C VAL A 37 4.41 9.00 19.37
N LEU A 38 3.24 8.49 18.96
CA LEU A 38 2.18 9.32 18.38
C LEU A 38 1.53 10.18 19.47
N SER A 39 1.88 11.46 19.52
CA SER A 39 1.42 12.43 20.51
C SER A 39 0.29 13.35 20.01
N ASP A 40 -0.21 13.11 18.81
CA ASP A 40 -1.32 13.84 18.20
C ASP A 40 -2.59 13.76 19.05
N PRO A 41 -3.39 14.85 19.12
CA PRO A 41 -4.67 14.86 19.84
C PRO A 41 -5.76 14.14 19.02
N ILE A 42 -5.71 12.81 18.98
CA ILE A 42 -6.60 11.99 18.15
C ILE A 42 -8.09 12.22 18.51
N PRO A 43 -8.96 12.60 17.55
CA PRO A 43 -10.38 12.88 17.79
C PRO A 43 -11.21 11.60 17.84
N TYR A 44 -11.01 10.75 18.85
CA TYR A 44 -11.65 9.43 18.95
C TYR A 44 -13.18 9.45 18.80
N GLU A 45 -13.87 10.47 19.33
CA GLU A 45 -15.33 10.61 19.22
C GLU A 45 -15.81 10.82 17.78
N ALA A 46 -14.98 11.44 16.93
CA ALA A 46 -15.32 11.70 15.53
C ALA A 46 -14.98 10.51 14.60
N LEU A 47 -14.05 9.65 15.01
CA LEU A 47 -13.59 8.50 14.24
C LEU A 47 -14.63 7.38 14.21
N GLY A 48 -15.36 7.14 15.29
CA GLY A 48 -16.30 6.01 15.39
C GLY A 48 -15.61 4.76 15.93
N SER A 49 -15.38 3.74 15.10
CA SER A 49 -14.80 2.46 15.54
C SER A 49 -13.70 1.92 14.61
N GLY A 50 -12.95 0.98 15.15
CA GLY A 50 -11.99 0.16 14.42
C GLY A 50 -10.55 0.62 14.49
N THR A 51 -9.80 0.31 13.44
CA THR A 51 -8.34 0.42 13.44
C THR A 51 -7.86 1.17 12.22
N ILE A 52 -7.08 2.23 12.44
CA ILE A 52 -6.41 2.98 11.37
C ILE A 52 -4.93 2.64 11.39
N VAL A 53 -4.36 2.35 10.22
CA VAL A 53 -2.92 2.25 10.01
C VAL A 53 -2.48 3.28 8.99
N PHE A 54 -1.32 3.89 9.19
CA PHE A 54 -0.76 4.87 8.26
C PHE A 54 0.77 4.92 8.36
N GLU A 55 1.40 5.52 7.35
CA GLU A 55 2.82 5.84 7.38
C GLU A 55 3.03 7.27 7.85
N ARG A 56 3.96 7.47 8.80
CA ARG A 56 4.46 8.82 9.15
C ARG A 56 5.94 8.94 8.77
N ILE A 57 6.31 10.07 8.16
CA ILE A 57 7.67 10.42 7.76
C ILE A 57 8.04 11.79 8.34
N GLY A 58 9.30 11.99 8.72
CA GLY A 58 9.82 13.31 9.09
C GLY A 58 10.33 13.36 10.52
N PRO A 59 10.35 14.53 11.18
CA PRO A 59 10.09 15.83 10.56
C PRO A 59 11.13 16.24 9.50
N ALA A 60 12.35 15.69 9.53
CA ALA A 60 13.32 15.88 8.45
C ALA A 60 13.38 14.68 7.48
N PRO A 61 13.66 14.90 6.18
CA PRO A 61 13.91 13.81 5.24
C PRO A 61 15.02 12.87 5.76
N GLY A 62 14.72 11.58 5.81
CA GLY A 62 15.67 10.56 6.25
C GLY A 62 15.79 10.38 7.77
N GLU A 63 15.06 11.17 8.56
CA GLU A 63 15.07 11.03 10.03
C GLU A 63 14.38 9.73 10.46
N TYR A 64 13.06 9.64 10.29
CA TYR A 64 12.35 8.36 10.42
C TYR A 64 11.20 8.24 9.41
N SER A 65 10.76 7.00 9.23
CA SER A 65 9.56 6.61 8.48
C SER A 65 9.07 5.31 9.10
N GLY A 66 7.79 5.19 9.40
CA GLY A 66 7.30 3.99 10.06
C GLY A 66 5.78 3.85 10.00
N CYS A 67 5.32 2.66 10.36
CA CYS A 67 3.90 2.37 10.48
C CYS A 67 3.39 2.84 11.83
N TYR A 68 2.27 3.54 11.84
CA TYR A 68 1.57 3.97 13.03
C TYR A 68 0.16 3.40 13.00
N VAL A 69 -0.31 2.99 14.19
CA VAL A 69 -1.64 2.42 14.37
C VAL A 69 -2.40 3.27 15.38
N ILE A 70 -3.66 3.57 15.05
CA ILE A 70 -4.66 4.13 15.95
C ILE A 70 -5.73 3.06 16.14
N ASP A 71 -5.77 2.49 17.35
CA ASP A 71 -6.86 1.63 17.81
C ASP A 71 -7.94 2.54 18.40
N ILE A 72 -9.01 2.74 17.64
CA ILE A 72 -10.10 3.66 18.01
C ILE A 72 -10.89 3.08 19.17
N ASN A 73 -11.12 1.76 19.14
CA ASN A 73 -11.91 1.04 20.13
C ASN A 73 -11.25 1.10 21.52
N GLN A 74 -9.93 0.95 21.59
CA GLN A 74 -9.16 1.02 22.84
C GLN A 74 -8.66 2.43 23.17
N ARG A 75 -8.80 3.40 22.26
CA ARG A 75 -8.21 4.74 22.35
C ARG A 75 -6.70 4.69 22.61
N LYS A 76 -6.01 3.85 21.84
CA LYS A 76 -4.56 3.65 21.95
C LYS A 76 -3.88 3.89 20.62
N THR A 77 -2.64 4.33 20.70
CA THR A 77 -1.76 4.49 19.55
C THR A 77 -0.52 3.63 19.73
N ARG A 78 0.11 3.23 18.63
CA ARG A 78 1.41 2.55 18.65
C ARG A 78 2.18 2.86 17.37
N ALA A 79 3.50 2.89 17.49
CA ALA A 79 4.40 2.87 16.35
C ALA A 79 4.94 1.45 16.16
N LEU A 80 4.98 0.97 14.92
CA LEU A 80 5.49 -0.33 14.53
C LEU A 80 6.70 -0.13 13.61
N ASP A 81 7.88 -0.47 14.10
CA ASP A 81 9.08 -0.51 13.26
C ASP A 81 9.14 -1.82 12.48
N LEU A 82 8.71 -1.75 11.23
CA LEU A 82 8.65 -2.88 10.32
C LEU A 82 9.84 -2.90 9.32
N GLY A 83 10.82 -2.01 9.51
CA GLY A 83 11.99 -1.85 8.66
C GLY A 83 11.69 -1.06 7.37
N ASN A 84 12.39 -1.39 6.28
CA ASN A 84 12.20 -0.75 4.98
C ASN A 84 10.94 -1.28 4.27
N CYS A 85 9.81 -0.62 4.49
CA CYS A 85 8.50 -1.03 3.98
C CYS A 85 7.62 0.16 3.59
N ALA A 86 6.55 -0.13 2.85
CA ALA A 86 5.61 0.86 2.32
C ALA A 86 4.23 0.24 2.07
N SER A 87 3.23 1.10 1.79
CA SER A 87 1.88 0.72 1.37
C SER A 87 1.13 -0.18 2.38
N TYR A 88 1.18 0.17 3.67
CA TYR A 88 0.44 -0.56 4.72
C TYR A 88 -1.07 -0.59 4.43
N ARG A 89 -1.69 -1.75 4.61
CA ARG A 89 -3.15 -1.93 4.57
C ARG A 89 -3.58 -2.82 5.71
N VAL A 90 -4.54 -2.33 6.50
CA VAL A 90 -5.17 -3.12 7.56
C VAL A 90 -6.25 -4.01 6.95
N SER A 91 -6.40 -5.21 7.49
CA SER A 91 -7.44 -6.16 7.11
C SER A 91 -8.84 -5.64 7.47
N PRO A 92 -9.90 -6.13 6.81
CA PRO A 92 -11.26 -5.74 7.12
C PRO A 92 -11.67 -6.00 8.58
N ASP A 93 -11.07 -7.01 9.23
CA ASP A 93 -11.29 -7.35 10.64
C ASP A 93 -10.45 -6.52 11.63
N GLY A 94 -9.52 -5.69 11.14
CA GLY A 94 -8.66 -4.84 11.99
C GLY A 94 -7.46 -5.57 12.62
N GLU A 95 -7.30 -6.88 12.42
CA GLU A 95 -6.32 -7.68 13.16
C GLU A 95 -4.95 -7.80 12.48
N TRP A 96 -4.88 -7.57 11.18
CA TRP A 96 -3.70 -7.83 10.36
C TRP A 96 -3.32 -6.62 9.51
N ILE A 97 -2.02 -6.50 9.22
CA ILE A 97 -1.47 -5.51 8.29
C ILE A 97 -0.74 -6.27 7.19
N VAL A 98 -1.03 -5.94 5.93
CA VAL A 98 -0.18 -6.32 4.79
C VAL A 98 0.55 -5.09 4.25
N PHE A 99 1.76 -5.30 3.74
CA PHE A 99 2.60 -4.23 3.25
C PHE A 99 3.68 -4.78 2.33
N SER A 100 4.22 -3.92 1.48
CA SER A 100 5.40 -4.24 0.69
C SER A 100 6.64 -3.98 1.54
N LYS A 101 7.58 -4.92 1.57
CA LYS A 101 8.85 -4.77 2.29
C LYS A 101 10.02 -5.15 1.40
N TYR A 102 11.11 -4.41 1.52
CA TYR A 102 12.37 -4.78 0.89
C TYR A 102 12.97 -6.01 1.60
N SER A 103 13.19 -7.10 0.86
CA SER A 103 13.61 -8.38 1.46
C SER A 103 15.13 -8.54 1.59
N GLY A 104 15.93 -7.57 1.13
CA GLY A 104 17.39 -7.58 1.26
C GLY A 104 18.11 -8.60 0.36
N LEU A 105 17.36 -9.42 -0.40
CA LEU A 105 17.89 -10.33 -1.41
C LEU A 105 17.47 -9.77 -2.79
N ALA A 106 18.45 -9.58 -3.68
CA ALA A 106 18.25 -9.30 -5.10
C ALA A 106 17.20 -8.23 -5.50
N THR A 107 17.30 -6.99 -5.03
CA THR A 107 16.48 -5.84 -5.53
C THR A 107 14.96 -6.05 -5.52
N GLU A 108 14.45 -7.01 -4.74
CA GLU A 108 13.05 -7.44 -4.74
C GLU A 108 12.27 -6.80 -3.58
N TRP A 109 11.02 -6.45 -3.85
CA TRP A 109 10.03 -6.09 -2.83
C TRP A 109 9.05 -7.23 -2.78
N ASP A 110 8.79 -7.74 -1.59
CA ASP A 110 7.85 -8.83 -1.36
C ASP A 110 6.68 -8.35 -0.50
N ILE A 111 5.54 -9.04 -0.58
CA ILE A 111 4.42 -8.81 0.33
C ILE A 111 4.66 -9.52 1.66
N TYR A 112 4.59 -8.76 2.74
CA TYR A 112 4.63 -9.26 4.11
C TYR A 112 3.29 -9.03 4.80
N LYS A 113 3.07 -9.83 5.84
CA LYS A 113 1.93 -9.74 6.74
C LYS A 113 2.43 -9.70 8.18
N THR A 114 1.77 -8.93 9.04
CA THR A 114 1.97 -8.97 10.49
C THR A 114 0.65 -8.73 11.20
N ASP A 115 0.53 -9.18 12.44
CA ASP A 115 -0.62 -8.82 13.28
C ASP A 115 -0.56 -7.34 13.68
N ILE A 116 -1.66 -6.78 14.17
CA ILE A 116 -1.76 -5.36 14.50
C ILE A 116 -0.80 -4.89 15.61
N SER A 117 -0.26 -5.80 16.42
CA SER A 117 0.80 -5.54 17.41
C SER A 117 2.21 -5.64 16.85
N GLY A 118 2.38 -6.14 15.62
CA GLY A 118 3.65 -6.26 14.92
C GLY A 118 4.47 -7.51 15.28
N ASN A 119 3.93 -8.44 16.07
CA ASN A 119 4.69 -9.54 16.68
C ASN A 119 4.78 -10.80 15.81
N HIS A 120 3.88 -10.98 14.84
CA HIS A 120 3.83 -12.14 13.95
C HIS A 120 4.17 -11.75 12.52
N LEU A 121 5.38 -11.22 12.30
CA LEU A 121 5.86 -10.86 10.98
C LEU A 121 6.14 -12.10 10.12
N GLN A 122 5.52 -12.18 8.95
CA GLN A 122 5.63 -13.29 8.01
C GLN A 122 5.74 -12.77 6.58
N ILE A 123 6.55 -13.44 5.76
CA ILE A 123 6.56 -13.23 4.31
C ILE A 123 5.38 -13.97 3.69
N LEU A 124 4.67 -13.33 2.77
CA LEU A 124 3.49 -13.90 2.10
C LEU A 124 3.81 -14.37 0.68
N THR A 125 4.69 -13.66 -0.02
CA THR A 125 5.12 -13.98 -1.39
C THR A 125 6.62 -13.79 -1.60
N THR A 126 7.13 -14.42 -2.66
CA THR A 126 8.55 -14.41 -3.05
C THR A 126 8.71 -14.46 -4.57
N LEU A 127 7.85 -13.77 -5.31
CA LEU A 127 7.92 -13.73 -6.77
C LEU A 127 9.11 -12.90 -7.20
N LYS A 128 9.72 -13.29 -8.32
CA LYS A 128 10.78 -12.51 -8.94
C LYS A 128 10.20 -11.20 -9.47
N GLY A 129 10.56 -10.07 -8.86
CA GLY A 129 10.15 -8.74 -9.28
C GLY A 129 9.87 -7.79 -8.11
N PHE A 130 9.07 -6.76 -8.39
CA PHE A 130 8.64 -5.79 -7.38
C PHE A 130 7.17 -6.02 -7.05
N GLU A 131 6.89 -6.61 -5.90
CA GLU A 131 5.54 -6.82 -5.39
C GLU A 131 5.08 -5.59 -4.60
N ARG A 132 4.11 -4.85 -5.15
CA ARG A 132 3.76 -3.52 -4.66
C ARG A 132 2.28 -3.32 -4.39
N CYS A 133 2.03 -2.39 -3.47
CA CYS A 133 0.71 -1.83 -3.16
C CYS A 133 -0.35 -2.91 -2.89
N PRO A 134 -0.15 -3.77 -1.87
CA PRO A 134 -1.11 -4.80 -1.55
C PRO A 134 -2.46 -4.19 -1.15
N SER A 135 -3.53 -4.98 -1.29
CA SER A 135 -4.89 -4.61 -0.90
C SER A 135 -5.68 -5.84 -0.48
N TRP A 136 -6.56 -5.70 0.51
CA TRP A 136 -7.44 -6.78 0.96
C TRP A 136 -8.72 -6.83 0.13
N SER A 137 -9.24 -8.03 -0.10
CA SER A 137 -10.66 -8.18 -0.43
C SER A 137 -11.53 -7.79 0.78
N PRO A 138 -12.78 -7.31 0.56
CA PRO A 138 -13.66 -6.90 1.66
C PRO A 138 -14.01 -8.01 2.66
N ASP A 139 -13.98 -9.26 2.21
CA ASP A 139 -14.22 -10.45 3.03
C ASP A 139 -12.95 -10.96 3.74
N GLY A 140 -11.79 -10.33 3.50
CA GLY A 140 -10.51 -10.69 4.08
C GLY A 140 -9.89 -11.99 3.54
N THR A 141 -10.45 -12.61 2.50
CA THR A 141 -10.00 -13.92 2.01
C THR A 141 -8.91 -13.86 0.94
N ARG A 142 -8.61 -12.67 0.42
CA ARG A 142 -7.63 -12.45 -0.65
C ARG A 142 -6.80 -11.19 -0.42
N ILE A 143 -5.52 -11.27 -0.82
CA ILE A 143 -4.62 -10.14 -0.98
C ILE A 143 -4.36 -9.95 -2.47
N PHE A 144 -4.65 -8.75 -2.98
CA PHE A 144 -4.32 -8.31 -4.32
C PHE A 144 -3.04 -7.48 -4.31
N PHE A 145 -2.19 -7.63 -5.31
CA PHE A 145 -0.96 -6.83 -5.41
C PHE A 145 -0.45 -6.77 -6.85
N TRP A 146 0.35 -5.75 -7.14
CA TRP A 146 1.03 -5.61 -8.42
C TRP A 146 2.35 -6.36 -8.42
N LEU A 147 2.63 -7.10 -9.49
CA LEU A 147 3.96 -7.56 -9.81
C LEU A 147 4.52 -6.69 -10.94
N GLU A 148 5.59 -5.95 -10.64
CA GLU A 148 6.33 -5.11 -11.58
C GLU A 148 7.77 -5.59 -11.77
N GLY A 149 8.50 -4.97 -12.69
CA GLY A 149 9.86 -5.40 -13.08
C GLY A 149 9.89 -6.44 -14.19
N GLU A 150 8.74 -7.02 -14.52
CA GLU A 150 8.49 -7.73 -15.77
C GLU A 150 7.54 -6.93 -16.67
N ASN A 151 7.62 -7.15 -17.99
CA ASN A 151 6.78 -6.48 -18.97
C ASN A 151 5.82 -7.49 -19.61
N PRO A 152 4.49 -7.31 -19.52
CA PRO A 152 3.78 -6.22 -18.82
C PRO A 152 3.68 -6.42 -17.29
N PRO A 153 3.40 -5.34 -16.52
CA PRO A 153 2.98 -5.46 -15.13
C PRO A 153 1.72 -6.31 -14.98
N ARG A 154 1.54 -6.93 -13.82
CA ARG A 154 0.46 -7.90 -13.60
C ARG A 154 -0.24 -7.70 -12.27
N LEU A 155 -1.55 -7.92 -12.25
CA LEU A 155 -2.33 -8.05 -11.02
C LEU A 155 -2.37 -9.51 -10.59
N TYR A 156 -1.96 -9.76 -9.35
CA TYR A 156 -2.08 -11.06 -8.70
C TYR A 156 -3.04 -10.99 -7.52
N ALA A 157 -3.61 -12.15 -7.18
CA ALA A 157 -4.33 -12.37 -5.93
C ALA A 157 -3.89 -13.69 -5.28
N GLN A 158 -3.89 -13.75 -3.96
CA GLN A 158 -3.60 -14.97 -3.19
C GLN A 158 -4.30 -14.96 -1.83
N SER A 159 -4.32 -16.09 -1.14
CA SER A 159 -4.72 -16.16 0.26
C SER A 159 -3.82 -15.32 1.19
N PRO A 160 -4.35 -14.70 2.25
CA PRO A 160 -3.55 -14.05 3.30
C PRO A 160 -2.90 -15.05 4.27
N VAL A 161 -3.01 -16.35 4.01
CA VAL A 161 -2.38 -17.41 4.81
C VAL A 161 -0.97 -17.64 4.26
N PRO A 162 0.08 -17.51 5.08
CA PRO A 162 1.44 -17.83 4.66
C PRO A 162 1.55 -19.24 4.07
N GLU A 163 2.42 -19.40 3.08
CA GLU A 163 2.68 -20.69 2.40
C GLU A 163 1.49 -21.26 1.60
N ALA A 164 0.40 -20.50 1.45
CA ALA A 164 -0.67 -20.88 0.53
C ALA A 164 -0.13 -20.98 -0.91
N SER A 165 -0.46 -22.07 -1.60
CA SER A 165 -0.08 -22.29 -3.00
C SER A 165 -1.16 -21.84 -3.99
N ASP A 166 -2.05 -20.92 -3.59
CA ASP A 166 -3.23 -20.49 -4.35
C ASP A 166 -3.02 -19.19 -5.15
N LEU A 167 -1.76 -18.81 -5.39
CA LEU A 167 -1.41 -17.64 -6.18
C LEU A 167 -2.06 -17.66 -7.56
N GLN A 168 -2.84 -16.63 -7.87
CA GLN A 168 -3.57 -16.49 -9.11
C GLN A 168 -3.18 -15.19 -9.82
N LYS A 169 -2.78 -15.30 -11.09
CA LYS A 169 -2.70 -14.12 -11.98
C LYS A 169 -4.13 -13.71 -12.35
N ILE A 170 -4.52 -12.51 -11.97
CA ILE A 170 -5.83 -11.94 -12.32
C ILE A 170 -5.78 -11.35 -13.72
N ARG A 171 -4.75 -10.55 -14.03
CA ARG A 171 -4.69 -9.84 -15.31
C ARG A 171 -3.28 -9.36 -15.66
N ASP A 172 -2.92 -9.45 -16.94
CA ASP A 172 -1.81 -8.68 -17.52
C ASP A 172 -2.31 -7.25 -17.81
N LEU A 173 -1.60 -6.23 -17.30
CA LEU A 173 -2.03 -4.83 -17.40
C LEU A 173 -1.70 -4.23 -18.76
N THR A 174 -2.41 -4.71 -19.77
CA THR A 174 -2.34 -4.20 -21.13
C THR A 174 -3.72 -4.10 -21.76
N TYR A 175 -3.81 -3.27 -22.80
CA TYR A 175 -4.91 -3.27 -23.75
C TYR A 175 -4.36 -3.02 -25.15
N PHE A 176 -5.17 -3.26 -26.19
CA PHE A 176 -4.77 -3.01 -27.57
C PHE A 176 -5.45 -1.76 -28.10
N SER A 177 -4.68 -0.88 -28.73
CA SER A 177 -5.17 0.31 -29.42
C SER A 177 -4.42 0.50 -30.75
N ALA A 178 -5.16 0.70 -31.84
CA ALA A 178 -4.62 0.85 -33.19
C ALA A 178 -3.58 -0.23 -33.59
N GLY A 179 -3.79 -1.47 -33.14
CA GLY A 179 -2.89 -2.60 -33.43
C GLY A 179 -1.65 -2.69 -32.52
N ASN A 180 -1.46 -1.76 -31.59
CA ASN A 180 -0.36 -1.75 -30.64
C ASN A 180 -0.83 -2.20 -29.26
N GLN A 181 0.02 -2.97 -28.57
CA GLN A 181 -0.17 -3.28 -27.16
C GLN A 181 0.29 -2.07 -26.33
N ILE A 182 -0.62 -1.55 -25.50
CA ILE A 182 -0.38 -0.45 -24.59
C ILE A 182 -0.23 -1.01 -23.17
N LEU A 183 0.77 -0.52 -22.45
CA LEU A 183 1.03 -0.89 -21.06
C LEU A 183 0.28 0.04 -20.12
N LEU A 184 -0.43 -0.53 -19.15
CA LEU A 184 -1.05 0.22 -18.07
C LEU A 184 -0.12 0.20 -16.85
N LEU A 185 0.28 1.39 -16.41
CA LEU A 185 1.12 1.59 -15.25
C LEU A 185 0.26 2.09 -14.08
N PRO A 186 -0.09 1.22 -13.11
CA PRO A 186 -0.93 1.62 -11.99
C PRO A 186 -0.20 2.55 -11.02
N SER A 187 -0.92 3.52 -10.48
CA SER A 187 -0.42 4.46 -9.47
C SER A 187 -1.15 4.24 -8.13
N GLY A 188 -0.68 3.26 -7.36
CA GLY A 188 -1.24 2.93 -6.03
C GLY A 188 -1.94 1.58 -5.97
N ALA A 189 -2.54 1.26 -4.83
CA ALA A 189 -3.21 -0.03 -4.60
C ALA A 189 -4.54 -0.11 -5.34
N VAL A 190 -4.98 -1.33 -5.65
CA VAL A 190 -6.36 -1.57 -6.07
C VAL A 190 -7.33 -1.42 -4.90
N THR A 191 -8.59 -1.13 -5.20
CA THR A 191 -9.73 -1.38 -4.31
C THR A 191 -10.62 -2.46 -4.89
N VAL A 192 -11.27 -3.26 -4.04
CA VAL A 192 -12.08 -4.41 -4.45
C VAL A 192 -13.46 -4.32 -3.81
N ALA A 193 -14.51 -4.48 -4.60
CA ALA A 193 -15.89 -4.54 -4.13
C ALA A 193 -16.28 -5.96 -3.70
N GLY A 194 -17.35 -6.10 -2.91
CA GLY A 194 -17.88 -7.41 -2.52
C GLY A 194 -18.36 -8.26 -3.71
N SER A 195 -18.65 -7.64 -4.85
CA SER A 195 -18.97 -8.33 -6.11
C SER A 195 -17.76 -8.94 -6.81
N GLY A 196 -16.53 -8.61 -6.38
CA GLY A 196 -15.28 -8.95 -7.05
C GLY A 196 -14.85 -7.94 -8.12
N ALA A 197 -15.59 -6.85 -8.33
CA ALA A 197 -15.12 -5.74 -9.16
C ALA A 197 -13.90 -5.07 -8.54
N ILE A 198 -12.95 -4.65 -9.37
CA ILE A 198 -11.68 -4.05 -8.93
C ILE A 198 -11.56 -2.68 -9.58
N ALA A 199 -11.21 -1.65 -8.81
CA ALA A 199 -10.92 -0.32 -9.33
C ALA A 199 -9.47 0.07 -9.03
N PHE A 200 -8.86 0.77 -9.97
CA PHE A 200 -7.50 1.29 -9.85
C PHE A 200 -7.31 2.50 -10.76
N VAL A 201 -6.21 3.22 -10.58
CA VAL A 201 -5.89 4.41 -11.37
C VAL A 201 -4.56 4.23 -12.09
N THR A 202 -4.46 4.86 -13.25
CA THR A 202 -3.24 5.01 -14.05
C THR A 202 -3.14 6.47 -14.52
N TYR A 203 -2.06 6.81 -15.22
CA TYR A 203 -1.95 8.12 -15.90
C TYR A 203 -3.04 8.38 -16.96
N GLU A 204 -3.72 7.34 -17.43
CA GLU A 204 -4.79 7.44 -18.43
C GLU A 204 -6.18 7.60 -17.81
N GLY A 205 -6.31 7.37 -16.50
CA GLY A 205 -7.54 7.59 -15.75
C GLY A 205 -7.86 6.49 -14.74
N LEU A 206 -9.13 6.44 -14.34
CA LEU A 206 -9.68 5.44 -13.42
C LEU A 206 -10.22 4.26 -14.22
N TYR A 207 -9.75 3.06 -13.92
CA TYR A 207 -10.14 1.82 -14.57
C TYR A 207 -10.95 0.92 -13.64
N LEU A 208 -11.81 0.12 -14.25
CA LEU A 208 -12.51 -1.00 -13.65
C LEU A 208 -12.06 -2.31 -14.29
N ILE A 209 -11.94 -3.35 -13.47
CA ILE A 209 -11.92 -4.75 -13.90
C ILE A 209 -13.20 -5.39 -13.38
N LYS A 210 -14.06 -5.86 -14.28
CA LYS A 210 -15.39 -6.38 -13.96
C LYS A 210 -15.43 -7.91 -14.08
N PRO A 211 -15.90 -8.65 -13.05
CA PRO A 211 -16.14 -10.09 -13.15
C PRO A 211 -17.34 -10.39 -14.09
N PRO A 212 -17.50 -11.63 -14.59
CA PRO A 212 -16.64 -12.79 -14.33
C PRO A 212 -15.40 -12.87 -15.25
N ASN A 213 -15.40 -12.15 -16.37
CA ASN A 213 -14.35 -12.26 -17.39
C ASN A 213 -13.14 -11.36 -17.14
N PHE A 214 -13.16 -10.57 -16.06
CA PHE A 214 -12.15 -9.57 -15.74
C PHE A 214 -11.94 -8.58 -16.90
N GLU A 215 -13.04 -8.15 -17.52
CA GLU A 215 -13.04 -7.16 -18.58
C GLU A 215 -12.55 -5.81 -18.05
N LEU A 216 -11.69 -5.17 -18.82
CA LEU A 216 -11.09 -3.89 -18.48
C LEU A 216 -11.89 -2.75 -19.11
N GLU A 217 -12.26 -1.78 -18.30
CA GLU A 217 -13.02 -0.60 -18.72
C GLU A 217 -12.33 0.67 -18.18
N LEU A 218 -12.09 1.65 -19.05
CA LEU A 218 -11.73 3.00 -18.62
C LEU A 218 -13.01 3.71 -18.15
N ARG A 219 -13.17 3.86 -16.83
CA ARG A 219 -14.38 4.41 -16.22
C ARG A 219 -14.38 5.94 -16.18
N VAL A 220 -13.24 6.55 -15.87
CA VAL A 220 -13.07 8.01 -15.91
C VAL A 220 -11.77 8.32 -16.64
N PRO A 221 -11.82 8.90 -17.85
CA PRO A 221 -10.62 9.32 -18.56
C PRO A 221 -9.84 10.39 -17.79
N ALA A 222 -8.52 10.35 -17.87
CA ALA A 222 -7.66 11.39 -17.31
C ALA A 222 -7.95 12.75 -17.98
N SER A 223 -7.89 13.79 -17.17
CA SER A 223 -8.00 15.18 -17.63
C SER A 223 -6.63 15.85 -17.58
N GLN A 224 -6.36 16.78 -18.49
CA GLN A 224 -5.05 17.43 -18.58
C GLN A 224 -4.71 18.18 -17.27
N GLY A 225 -3.51 17.93 -16.72
CA GLY A 225 -3.04 18.55 -15.48
C GLY A 225 -3.70 18.00 -14.20
N ILE A 226 -4.44 16.90 -14.31
CA ILE A 226 -5.14 16.27 -13.20
C ILE A 226 -4.69 14.82 -13.08
N ALA A 227 -4.24 14.43 -11.88
CA ALA A 227 -3.97 13.04 -11.54
C ALA A 227 -5.12 12.48 -10.69
N TYR A 228 -5.52 11.23 -10.95
CA TYR A 228 -6.46 10.53 -10.10
C TYR A 228 -5.70 9.61 -9.13
N GLU A 229 -6.13 9.59 -7.87
CA GLU A 229 -5.44 8.88 -6.79
C GLU A 229 -6.42 8.08 -5.94
N SER A 230 -5.97 6.90 -5.50
CA SER A 230 -6.58 6.05 -4.47
C SER A 230 -8.11 5.87 -4.57
N PRO A 231 -8.62 5.20 -5.62
CA PRO A 231 -10.04 4.89 -5.67
C PRO A 231 -10.45 3.95 -4.53
N VAL A 232 -11.63 4.15 -3.97
CA VAL A 232 -12.25 3.27 -2.96
C VAL A 232 -13.71 3.01 -3.30
N PHE A 233 -14.14 1.75 -3.24
CA PHE A 233 -15.54 1.42 -3.40
C PHE A 233 -16.38 1.88 -2.22
N SER A 234 -17.66 2.15 -2.48
CA SER A 234 -18.69 2.17 -1.46
C SER A 234 -18.95 0.78 -0.87
N ALA A 235 -19.51 0.75 0.34
CA ALA A 235 -19.78 -0.51 1.04
C ALA A 235 -20.71 -1.45 0.25
N ASN A 236 -21.63 -0.88 -0.54
CA ASN A 236 -22.51 -1.65 -1.44
C ASN A 236 -21.87 -1.96 -2.80
N GLY A 237 -20.67 -1.45 -3.08
CA GLY A 237 -19.92 -1.66 -4.32
C GLY A 237 -20.50 -0.97 -5.55
N GLN A 238 -21.43 -0.03 -5.40
CA GLN A 238 -22.12 0.64 -6.52
C GLN A 238 -21.45 1.95 -6.94
N GLU A 239 -20.62 2.52 -6.07
CA GLU A 239 -19.97 3.82 -6.28
C GLU A 239 -18.47 3.68 -6.02
N ILE A 240 -17.68 4.57 -6.64
CA ILE A 240 -16.25 4.69 -6.41
C ILE A 240 -15.97 6.14 -6.03
N ALA A 241 -15.40 6.35 -4.85
CA ALA A 241 -14.82 7.63 -4.49
C ALA A 241 -13.34 7.64 -4.88
N TYR A 242 -12.82 8.78 -5.33
CA TYR A 242 -11.41 8.94 -5.69
C TYR A 242 -11.00 10.41 -5.56
N CYS A 243 -9.70 10.65 -5.42
CA CYS A 243 -9.17 12.01 -5.36
C CYS A 243 -8.73 12.47 -6.75
N SER A 244 -9.20 13.65 -7.16
CA SER A 244 -8.71 14.40 -8.31
C SER A 244 -7.72 15.45 -7.82
N VAL A 245 -6.45 15.28 -8.16
CA VAL A 245 -5.34 16.10 -7.67
C VAL A 245 -4.92 17.07 -8.77
N HIS A 246 -5.10 18.36 -8.49
CA HIS A 246 -4.80 19.46 -9.40
C HIS A 246 -3.43 20.04 -9.08
N ARG A 247 -2.56 20.06 -10.08
CA ARG A 247 -1.21 20.63 -9.98
C ARG A 247 -1.01 21.70 -11.06
N ASP A 248 -0.11 22.65 -10.79
CA ASP A 248 0.35 23.58 -11.82
C ASP A 248 1.35 22.91 -12.78
N SER A 249 1.85 23.64 -13.78
CA SER A 249 2.83 23.13 -14.74
C SER A 249 4.20 22.78 -14.13
N LEU A 250 4.42 23.12 -12.86
CA LEU A 250 5.62 22.79 -12.09
C LEU A 250 5.34 21.67 -11.08
N GLU A 251 4.20 20.98 -11.19
CA GLU A 251 3.76 19.89 -10.32
C GLU A 251 3.46 20.32 -8.87
N HIS A 252 3.26 21.62 -8.62
CA HIS A 252 2.87 22.09 -7.29
C HIS A 252 1.38 21.88 -7.04
N TYR A 253 1.03 21.37 -5.87
CA TYR A 253 -0.37 21.22 -5.44
C TYR A 253 -1.10 22.56 -5.47
N GLN A 254 -2.28 22.55 -6.10
CA GLN A 254 -3.21 23.68 -6.12
C GLN A 254 -4.48 23.35 -5.32
N LYS A 255 -5.01 22.15 -5.54
CA LYS A 255 -6.31 21.72 -5.05
C LYS A 255 -6.46 20.21 -5.11
N ILE A 256 -7.21 19.64 -4.19
CA ILE A 256 -7.67 18.25 -4.24
C ILE A 256 -9.20 18.26 -4.21
N ASP A 257 -9.80 17.59 -5.19
CA ASP A 257 -11.24 17.34 -5.22
C ASP A 257 -11.50 15.89 -4.82
N LEU A 258 -12.41 15.68 -3.86
CA LEU A 258 -12.97 14.36 -3.62
C LEU A 258 -14.15 14.16 -4.56
N MET A 259 -14.01 13.19 -5.45
CA MET A 259 -14.98 12.86 -6.49
C MET A 259 -15.66 11.54 -6.18
N GLN A 260 -16.89 11.36 -6.65
CA GLN A 260 -17.61 10.10 -6.63
C GLN A 260 -18.15 9.78 -8.02
N VAL A 261 -18.16 8.50 -8.39
CA VAL A 261 -18.67 8.06 -9.68
C VAL A 261 -19.36 6.69 -9.56
N ASP A 262 -20.50 6.53 -10.24
CA ASP A 262 -21.25 5.26 -10.23
C ASP A 262 -20.55 4.19 -11.08
N VAL A 263 -20.49 2.96 -10.57
CA VAL A 263 -19.89 1.81 -11.26
C VAL A 263 -20.64 1.46 -12.56
N ALA A 264 -21.94 1.74 -12.58
CA ALA A 264 -22.83 1.45 -13.72
C ALA A 264 -22.67 2.43 -14.90
N GLY A 265 -22.02 3.58 -14.70
CA GLY A 265 -21.93 4.65 -15.71
C GLY A 265 -22.46 5.99 -15.18
N GLY A 266 -22.35 7.05 -15.98
CA GLY A 266 -22.71 8.42 -15.56
C GLY A 266 -21.50 9.31 -15.26
N GLU A 267 -21.75 10.61 -15.08
CA GLU A 267 -20.71 11.60 -14.84
C GLU A 267 -20.22 11.58 -13.38
N PRO A 268 -18.91 11.79 -13.13
CA PRO A 268 -18.41 11.99 -11.77
C PRO A 268 -19.03 13.24 -11.11
N VAL A 269 -19.32 13.12 -9.81
CA VAL A 269 -19.87 14.18 -8.97
C VAL A 269 -18.81 14.63 -7.97
N LEU A 270 -18.69 15.95 -7.77
CA LEU A 270 -17.83 16.54 -6.74
C LEU A 270 -18.51 16.42 -5.37
N LEU A 271 -17.84 15.79 -4.40
CA LEU A 271 -18.28 15.75 -3.00
C LEU A 271 -17.73 16.92 -2.20
N ALA A 272 -16.44 17.20 -2.34
CA ALA A 272 -15.75 18.26 -1.61
C ALA A 272 -14.50 18.73 -2.35
N SER A 273 -14.07 19.97 -2.08
CA SER A 273 -12.89 20.58 -2.68
C SER A 273 -12.01 21.21 -1.61
N PHE A 274 -10.72 20.91 -1.64
CA PHE A 274 -9.75 21.33 -0.63
C PHE A 274 -8.64 22.15 -1.29
N PRO A 275 -8.49 23.44 -0.94
CA PRO A 275 -7.28 24.17 -1.31
C PRO A 275 -6.10 23.56 -0.56
N VAL A 276 -5.03 23.27 -1.30
CA VAL A 276 -3.82 22.68 -0.75
C VAL A 276 -2.60 23.35 -1.35
N SER A 277 -1.46 23.17 -0.70
CA SER A 277 -0.19 23.76 -1.14
C SER A 277 0.95 22.79 -0.92
N GLY A 278 2.04 23.00 -1.65
CA GLY A 278 3.26 22.20 -1.55
C GLY A 278 3.83 21.92 -2.93
N SER A 279 5.16 21.93 -3.01
CA SER A 279 5.93 21.81 -4.25
C SER A 279 6.71 20.50 -4.38
N LYS A 280 6.95 19.79 -3.26
CA LYS A 280 7.86 18.64 -3.24
C LYS A 280 7.15 17.29 -3.17
N GLU A 281 7.13 16.59 -4.29
CA GLU A 281 7.18 15.11 -4.32
C GLU A 281 8.62 14.70 -3.97
N TRP A 282 8.88 13.66 -3.17
CA TRP A 282 10.28 13.26 -2.96
C TRP A 282 10.88 12.87 -4.32
N ALA A 283 12.00 13.50 -4.67
CA ALA A 283 12.66 13.33 -5.97
C ALA A 283 13.14 11.88 -6.23
N ASP A 284 13.26 11.08 -5.17
CA ASP A 284 13.63 9.66 -5.25
C ASP A 284 12.39 8.79 -5.03
N ALA A 285 11.90 8.15 -6.09
CA ALA A 285 10.83 7.16 -6.03
C ALA A 285 11.13 6.08 -4.96
N PRO A 286 10.12 5.52 -4.25
CA PRO A 286 8.67 5.61 -4.48
C PRO A 286 7.95 6.55 -3.50
N LYS A 287 8.65 7.43 -2.78
CA LYS A 287 8.02 8.26 -1.76
C LYS A 287 7.39 9.50 -2.43
N ARG A 288 6.18 9.42 -2.96
CA ARG A 288 5.42 10.63 -3.37
C ARG A 288 4.55 11.10 -2.19
N ASN A 289 4.20 12.39 -2.13
CA ASN A 289 3.16 12.87 -1.21
C ASN A 289 1.75 12.57 -1.77
N SER A 290 1.57 11.36 -2.31
CA SER A 290 0.32 10.91 -2.92
C SER A 290 -0.84 11.01 -1.94
N ILE A 291 -2.04 11.13 -2.49
CA ILE A 291 -3.26 11.19 -1.70
C ILE A 291 -3.79 9.77 -1.54
N TYR A 292 -3.87 9.33 -0.29
CA TYR A 292 -4.36 8.02 0.09
C TYR A 292 -5.74 8.17 0.69
N LEU A 293 -6.73 7.62 0.02
CA LEU A 293 -8.12 7.61 0.45
C LEU A 293 -8.45 6.23 1.00
N ALA A 294 -9.13 6.20 2.14
CA ALA A 294 -9.71 5.02 2.75
C ALA A 294 -11.16 5.33 3.15
N ARG A 295 -11.96 4.27 3.34
CA ARG A 295 -13.34 4.38 3.81
C ARG A 295 -13.45 3.71 5.18
N SER A 296 -14.26 4.28 6.06
CA SER A 296 -14.53 3.68 7.37
C SER A 296 -15.23 2.32 7.20
N PRO A 297 -15.12 1.41 8.18
CA PRO A 297 -15.67 0.06 8.05
C PRO A 297 -17.20 -0.01 7.93
N ASP A 298 -17.90 0.98 8.50
CA ASP A 298 -19.34 1.17 8.36
C ASP A 298 -19.74 1.91 7.08
N GLY A 299 -18.76 2.37 6.30
CA GLY A 299 -18.94 3.11 5.06
C GLY A 299 -19.36 4.57 5.24
N SER A 300 -19.49 5.08 6.47
CA SER A 300 -20.06 6.41 6.75
C SER A 300 -19.07 7.56 6.56
N LYS A 301 -17.76 7.28 6.52
CA LYS A 301 -16.69 8.29 6.45
C LYS A 301 -15.60 7.94 5.46
N PHE A 302 -14.92 8.97 4.99
CA PHE A 302 -13.64 8.90 4.31
C PHE A 302 -12.52 9.29 5.28
N LEU A 303 -11.34 8.72 5.07
CA LEU A 303 -10.07 9.07 5.71
C LEU A 303 -9.05 9.33 4.60
N PHE A 304 -8.36 10.47 4.64
CA PHE A 304 -7.36 10.82 3.64
C PHE A 304 -6.32 11.80 4.16
N ASN A 305 -5.17 11.89 3.50
CA ASN A 305 -4.17 12.90 3.80
C ASN A 305 -4.35 14.16 2.94
N LEU A 306 -4.13 15.34 3.53
CA LEU A 306 -4.07 16.62 2.81
C LEU A 306 -2.68 17.25 2.92
N PRO A 307 -2.04 17.65 1.81
CA PRO A 307 -0.81 18.43 1.83
C PRO A 307 -1.00 19.85 2.39
N GLU A 308 -0.12 20.24 3.30
CA GLU A 308 -0.13 21.56 3.97
C GLU A 308 1.17 22.35 3.72
N GLY A 309 1.96 21.91 2.74
CA GLY A 309 3.26 22.49 2.41
C GLY A 309 4.23 21.43 1.88
N ASP A 310 5.48 21.84 1.73
CA ASP A 310 6.54 20.93 1.31
C ASP A 310 6.80 19.89 2.40
N PHE A 311 6.64 18.60 2.04
CA PHE A 311 6.87 17.47 2.96
C PHE A 311 6.00 17.46 4.22
N VAL A 312 4.85 18.14 4.20
CA VAL A 312 3.89 18.12 5.30
C VAL A 312 2.54 17.68 4.79
N SER A 313 1.97 16.68 5.44
CA SER A 313 0.58 16.32 5.25
C SER A 313 0.04 15.64 6.51
N HIS A 314 -1.25 15.82 6.75
CA HIS A 314 -1.93 15.25 7.89
C HIS A 314 -3.15 14.46 7.45
N LEU A 315 -3.60 13.57 8.32
CA LEU A 315 -4.82 12.79 8.12
C LEU A 315 -6.05 13.62 8.49
N TYR A 316 -7.08 13.48 7.68
CA TYR A 316 -8.39 14.09 7.86
C TYR A 316 -9.47 13.02 7.65
N ILE A 317 -10.58 13.15 8.37
CA ILE A 317 -11.81 12.43 8.08
C ILE A 317 -12.89 13.38 7.59
N MET A 318 -13.84 12.83 6.85
CA MET A 318 -15.03 13.52 6.37
C MET A 318 -16.18 12.52 6.27
N ASN A 319 -17.42 12.97 6.42
CA ASN A 319 -18.58 12.14 6.13
C ASN A 319 -18.60 11.76 4.64
N ALA A 320 -19.19 10.60 4.32
CA ALA A 320 -19.26 10.09 2.95
C ALA A 320 -20.06 11.00 2.00
N ASP A 321 -20.87 11.91 2.54
CA ASP A 321 -21.63 12.91 1.78
C ASP A 321 -20.84 14.19 1.45
N GLY A 322 -19.57 14.29 1.84
CA GLY A 322 -18.74 15.49 1.61
C GLY A 322 -18.72 16.50 2.75
N THR A 323 -19.40 16.23 3.88
CA THR A 323 -19.51 17.18 5.00
C THR A 323 -18.63 16.81 6.20
N GLY A 324 -18.44 17.74 7.14
CA GLY A 324 -17.88 17.43 8.46
C GLY A 324 -16.38 17.10 8.47
N LEU A 325 -15.58 17.82 7.68
CA LEU A 325 -14.12 17.69 7.68
C LEU A 325 -13.55 17.88 9.09
N THR A 326 -12.80 16.89 9.57
CA THR A 326 -12.13 16.91 10.88
C THR A 326 -10.70 16.40 10.74
N GLN A 327 -9.75 17.15 11.28
CA GLN A 327 -8.34 16.77 11.30
C GLN A 327 -8.09 15.66 12.33
N VAL A 328 -7.34 14.63 11.96
CA VAL A 328 -7.02 13.45 12.79
C VAL A 328 -5.61 13.54 13.37
N THR A 329 -4.64 13.99 12.57
CA THR A 329 -3.25 14.17 13.00
C THR A 329 -2.81 15.62 12.77
N SER A 330 -1.85 16.10 13.55
CA SER A 330 -1.44 17.51 13.53
C SER A 330 0.01 17.75 13.97
N ALA A 331 0.84 16.71 14.02
CA ALA A 331 2.23 16.84 14.44
C ALA A 331 3.03 17.74 13.46
N PRO A 332 3.83 18.70 13.95
CA PRO A 332 4.50 19.64 13.07
C PRO A 332 5.58 18.97 12.21
N GLY A 333 5.63 19.33 10.93
CA GLY A 333 6.73 18.97 10.02
C GLY A 333 6.72 17.52 9.53
N VAL A 334 5.71 16.72 9.87
CA VAL A 334 5.63 15.32 9.43
C VAL A 334 4.73 15.16 8.20
N THR A 335 4.96 14.09 7.46
CA THR A 335 4.05 13.62 6.41
C THR A 335 3.33 12.37 6.90
N ASP A 336 2.01 12.45 7.05
CA ASP A 336 1.15 11.30 7.30
C ASP A 336 0.44 10.89 6.01
N ARG A 337 0.58 9.62 5.61
CA ARG A 337 0.08 9.11 4.33
C ARG A 337 -0.21 7.62 4.39
N CYS A 338 -0.59 7.00 3.27
CA CYS A 338 -0.84 5.56 3.16
C CYS A 338 -1.90 5.05 4.16
N ALA A 339 -2.86 5.90 4.55
CA ALA A 339 -3.84 5.55 5.55
C ALA A 339 -4.79 4.44 5.06
N SER A 340 -5.18 3.55 5.97
CA SER A 340 -6.11 2.44 5.74
C SER A 340 -6.91 2.20 7.01
N TRP A 341 -8.17 1.77 6.88
CA TRP A 341 -9.12 1.68 7.99
C TRP A 341 -9.87 0.33 7.98
N GLY A 342 -9.72 -0.45 9.05
CA GLY A 342 -10.35 -1.76 9.30
C GLY A 342 -11.27 -1.72 10.52
N ARG A 343 -12.04 -2.79 10.75
CA ARG A 343 -13.05 -2.87 11.84
C ARG A 343 -12.51 -2.80 13.25
#